data_AF-A0A4U6VFC1-F1
#
_entry.id   AF-A0A4U6VFC1-F1
#
_cell.length_a   1.000
_cell.length_b   1.000
_cell.length_c   1.000
_cell.angle_alpha   90.00
_cell.angle_beta   90.00
_cell.angle_gamma   90.00
#
_symmetry.space_group_name_H-M   'P 1'
#
loop_
_entity.id
_entity.type
_entity.pdbx_description
1 polymer ?
#
loop_
_entity_poly.entity_id
_entity_poly.type
_entity_poly.pdbx_seq_one_letter_code
_entity_poly.pdbx_strand_id
1 'polypeptide(L)'
;MATTSAIRVLYVIPLLILVILHEPGQTQAFPYRSLLQTCQPSGSIPGQSGNCNTENGSECCQDGRSYTTYDCSPAVTGSTLATLTLNSFAEGGDGGGASACTGRFYGDDQMVVALSTGWYGGGSRCTKNIVITAASTGKSATAMVADECDSTTGCDEEHNFEPPCRNNIVDATGRRRSGTRWGSTRTTDRPRSRGPTREYDQRAHARRRICKYEHYAVSDGW
;
A
#
# COMPACT_ATOMS: atom_id res chain seq x y z
N MET A 1 4.02 -6.06 -98.77
CA MET A 1 3.28 -4.78 -98.67
C MET A 1 2.93 -4.56 -97.22
N ALA A 2 3.37 -3.45 -96.63
CA ALA A 2 3.16 -3.11 -95.22
C ALA A 2 1.78 -2.47 -94.99
N THR A 3 1.16 -2.72 -93.84
CA THR A 3 0.26 -1.78 -93.12
C THR A 3 0.25 -2.18 -91.63
N THR A 4 1.00 -1.48 -90.75
CA THR A 4 0.54 -0.42 -89.81
C THR A 4 -0.79 -0.69 -89.10
N SER A 5 -0.76 -0.91 -87.78
CA SER A 5 -1.46 -0.03 -86.80
C SER A 5 -1.26 -0.43 -85.33
N ALA A 6 -1.04 0.60 -84.52
CA ALA A 6 -1.37 0.72 -83.08
C ALA A 6 -0.46 0.03 -82.03
N ILE A 7 0.81 0.42 -82.01
CA ILE A 7 1.62 0.49 -80.78
C ILE A 7 1.19 1.75 -80.02
N ARG A 8 0.19 1.68 -79.11
CA ARG A 8 -0.11 2.77 -78.14
C ARG A 8 -0.87 2.32 -76.88
N VAL A 9 -0.54 1.18 -76.25
CA VAL A 9 -1.09 0.87 -74.90
C VAL A 9 -0.10 0.10 -74.01
N LEU A 10 1.19 0.44 -74.02
CA LEU A 10 2.16 -0.19 -73.10
C LEU A 10 3.09 0.78 -72.35
N TYR A 11 3.00 2.09 -72.61
CA TYR A 11 3.83 3.11 -71.94
C TYR A 11 3.14 3.85 -70.79
N VAL A 12 2.00 3.34 -70.29
CA VAL A 12 1.32 3.96 -69.13
C VAL A 12 1.58 3.21 -67.82
N ILE A 13 2.34 2.11 -67.84
CA ILE A 13 2.51 1.23 -66.68
C ILE A 13 3.88 1.33 -65.95
N PRO A 14 4.99 1.90 -66.48
CA PRO A 14 6.20 2.01 -65.67
C PRO A 14 6.36 3.35 -64.93
N LEU A 15 5.45 4.32 -65.09
CA LEU A 15 5.54 5.65 -64.44
C LEU A 15 4.77 5.77 -63.10
N LEU A 16 4.22 4.67 -62.59
CA LEU A 16 3.58 4.60 -61.26
C LEU A 16 4.44 3.86 -60.22
N ILE A 17 5.69 3.49 -60.54
CA ILE A 17 6.59 2.76 -59.62
C ILE A 17 7.81 3.61 -59.19
N LEU A 18 7.88 4.89 -59.55
CA LEU A 18 9.03 5.77 -59.25
C LEU A 18 8.70 7.03 -58.43
N VAL A 19 7.68 6.99 -57.56
CA VAL A 19 7.37 8.10 -56.61
C VAL A 19 7.03 7.62 -55.19
N ILE A 20 7.63 6.53 -54.69
CA ILE A 20 7.59 6.23 -53.24
C ILE A 20 8.95 5.77 -52.71
N LEU A 21 10.03 6.42 -53.18
CA LEU A 21 11.37 6.33 -52.59
C LEU A 21 11.88 7.73 -52.22
N HIS A 22 11.10 8.45 -51.43
CA HIS A 22 11.60 9.55 -50.58
C HIS A 22 10.50 9.92 -49.58
N GLU A 23 10.58 9.36 -48.39
CA GLU A 23 10.09 10.02 -47.18
C GLU A 23 11.19 9.86 -46.12
N PRO A 24 11.44 10.94 -45.36
CA PRO A 24 12.67 11.17 -44.64
C PRO A 24 12.79 10.18 -43.48
N GLY A 25 14.03 9.92 -43.07
CA GLY A 25 14.33 9.31 -41.79
C GLY A 25 13.70 10.12 -40.66
N GLN A 26 12.44 9.84 -40.35
CA GLN A 26 11.91 10.04 -39.02
C GLN A 26 12.56 8.95 -38.18
N THR A 27 13.66 9.32 -37.54
CA THR A 27 13.97 8.84 -36.20
C THR A 27 12.69 8.98 -35.38
N GLN A 28 11.86 7.94 -35.41
CA GLN A 28 10.96 7.61 -34.32
C GLN A 28 11.93 7.35 -33.16
N ALA A 29 12.30 8.42 -32.46
CA ALA A 29 12.70 8.34 -31.09
C ALA A 29 11.51 7.66 -30.43
N PHE A 30 11.55 6.32 -30.35
CA PHE A 30 10.62 5.56 -29.55
C PHE A 30 10.64 6.25 -28.19
N PRO A 31 9.54 6.88 -27.72
CA PRO A 31 9.46 7.17 -26.32
C PRO A 31 9.09 5.82 -25.69
N TYR A 32 10.03 4.87 -25.65
CA TYR A 32 10.08 3.91 -24.56
C TYR A 32 10.49 4.67 -23.29
N ARG A 33 9.68 5.68 -22.93
CA ARG A 33 9.65 6.33 -21.63
C ARG A 33 8.63 5.64 -20.72
N SER A 34 8.26 4.39 -21.03
CA SER A 34 7.51 3.51 -20.12
C SER A 34 8.41 2.83 -19.08
N LEU A 35 9.67 3.25 -18.96
CA LEU A 35 10.57 2.84 -17.89
C LEU A 35 10.16 3.54 -16.59
N LEU A 36 9.46 2.79 -15.73
CA LEU A 36 9.33 3.04 -14.29
C LEU A 36 8.72 4.41 -13.94
N GLN A 37 7.42 4.61 -14.18
CA GLN A 37 6.73 5.66 -13.43
C GLN A 37 6.69 5.24 -11.96
N THR A 38 7.65 5.76 -11.19
CA THR A 38 7.69 5.60 -9.74
C THR A 38 6.40 6.17 -9.17
N CYS A 39 5.84 5.51 -8.14
CA CYS A 39 4.62 5.98 -7.51
C CYS A 39 4.81 7.44 -7.02
N GLN A 40 3.96 8.33 -7.53
CA GLN A 40 3.92 9.75 -7.17
C GLN A 40 2.65 10.03 -6.36
N PRO A 41 2.64 11.11 -5.55
CA PRO A 41 1.41 11.61 -4.94
C PRO A 41 0.31 11.81 -5.98
N SER A 42 -0.92 11.42 -5.65
CA SER A 42 -2.09 11.74 -6.47
C SER A 42 -2.61 13.15 -6.19
N GLY A 43 -2.38 13.66 -4.97
CA GLY A 43 -2.72 15.02 -4.62
C GLY A 43 -2.41 15.36 -3.16
N SER A 44 -3.21 16.28 -2.63
CA SER A 44 -3.17 16.65 -1.23
C SER A 44 -4.50 17.19 -0.77
N ILE A 45 -4.83 16.94 0.49
CA ILE A 45 -6.04 17.45 1.15
C ILE A 45 -5.67 18.47 2.24
N PRO A 46 -6.50 19.51 2.46
CA PRO A 46 -6.34 20.39 3.60
C PRO A 46 -6.76 19.64 4.88
N GLY A 47 -5.94 19.76 5.91
CA GLY A 47 -6.24 19.22 7.22
C GLY A 47 -7.40 19.96 7.88
N GLN A 48 -8.27 19.19 8.51
CA GLN A 48 -9.33 19.68 9.38
C GLN A 48 -9.22 18.92 10.71
N SER A 49 -9.12 19.65 11.82
CA SER A 49 -8.98 19.04 13.15
C SER A 49 -10.31 18.47 13.67
N GLY A 50 -11.42 19.11 13.29
CA GLY A 50 -12.77 18.65 13.59
C GLY A 50 -12.98 18.34 15.07
N ASN A 51 -13.63 17.21 15.34
CA ASN A 51 -13.83 16.67 16.69
C ASN A 51 -12.89 15.48 16.99
N CYS A 52 -11.75 15.39 16.31
CA CYS A 52 -10.79 14.29 16.47
C CYS A 52 -10.45 14.04 17.95
N ASN A 53 -10.57 12.79 18.39
CA ASN A 53 -10.17 12.38 19.73
C ASN A 53 -8.72 11.87 19.72
N THR A 54 -7.86 12.47 20.55
CA THR A 54 -6.45 12.04 20.70
C THR A 54 -6.28 10.96 21.77
N GLU A 55 -7.34 10.56 22.46
CA GLU A 55 -7.34 9.40 23.35
C GLU A 55 -6.87 8.15 22.59
N ASN A 56 -6.21 7.22 23.29
CA ASN A 56 -5.57 6.03 22.71
C ASN A 56 -4.41 6.28 21.72
N GLY A 57 -4.09 7.53 21.40
CA GLY A 57 -2.91 7.90 20.62
C GLY A 57 -3.14 8.08 19.12
N SER A 58 -4.39 8.31 18.70
CA SER A 58 -4.72 8.72 17.33
C SER A 58 -3.98 10.00 16.94
N GLU A 59 -3.44 10.02 15.72
CA GLU A 59 -2.83 11.22 15.14
C GLU A 59 -3.95 12.03 14.46
N CYS A 60 -4.25 13.23 14.94
CA CYS A 60 -5.28 14.09 14.36
C CYS A 60 -4.73 14.99 13.24
N CYS A 61 -5.56 15.28 12.24
CA CYS A 61 -5.29 16.33 11.28
C CYS A 61 -5.22 17.71 11.95
N GLN A 62 -4.44 18.61 11.34
CA GLN A 62 -4.23 19.97 11.84
C GLN A 62 -4.76 20.98 10.83
N ASP A 63 -5.54 21.95 11.32
CA ASP A 63 -6.08 23.01 10.48
C ASP A 63 -4.98 23.78 9.78
N GLY A 64 -5.15 24.01 8.47
CA GLY A 64 -4.20 24.74 7.65
C GLY A 64 -2.94 23.95 7.24
N ARG A 65 -2.80 22.69 7.67
CA ARG A 65 -1.74 21.80 7.20
C ARG A 65 -2.20 21.02 5.97
N SER A 66 -1.31 20.82 5.00
CA SER A 66 -1.58 19.98 3.83
C SER A 66 -1.12 18.54 4.07
N TYR A 67 -1.96 17.56 3.72
CA TYR A 67 -1.65 16.13 3.82
C TYR A 67 -1.63 15.50 2.43
N THR A 68 -0.58 14.74 2.12
CA THR A 68 -0.38 14.12 0.81
C THR A 68 -1.24 12.88 0.66
N THR A 69 -1.84 12.71 -0.52
CA THR A 69 -2.62 11.52 -0.88
C THR A 69 -1.95 10.72 -1.99
N TYR A 70 -2.26 9.44 -2.06
CA TYR A 70 -1.70 8.48 -3.00
C TYR A 70 -2.74 7.46 -3.46
N ASP A 71 -2.81 7.27 -4.78
CA ASP A 71 -3.60 6.19 -5.40
C ASP A 71 -2.72 4.96 -5.73
N CYS A 72 -1.42 5.05 -5.43
CA CYS A 72 -0.42 4.04 -5.72
C CYS A 72 0.44 3.75 -4.49
N SER A 73 1.18 2.65 -4.55
CA SER A 73 2.18 2.25 -3.56
C SER A 73 3.50 1.91 -4.25
N PRO A 74 4.63 1.82 -3.51
CA PRO A 74 5.88 1.34 -4.07
C PRO A 74 5.71 -0.04 -4.75
N ALA A 75 6.58 -0.34 -5.72
CA ALA A 75 6.49 -1.60 -6.46
C ALA A 75 6.55 -2.81 -5.52
N VAL A 76 5.63 -3.76 -5.75
CA VAL A 76 5.64 -5.04 -5.04
C VAL A 76 6.76 -5.91 -5.61
N THR A 77 7.60 -6.41 -4.72
CA THR A 77 8.71 -7.33 -5.00
C THR A 77 8.56 -8.58 -4.15
N GLY A 78 9.40 -9.59 -4.34
CA GLY A 78 9.45 -10.75 -3.44
C GLY A 78 9.86 -10.42 -2.00
N SER A 79 10.33 -9.20 -1.73
CA SER A 79 10.71 -8.69 -0.41
C SER A 79 10.40 -7.19 -0.32
N THR A 80 9.12 -6.86 -0.41
CA THR A 80 8.65 -5.46 -0.49
C THR A 80 8.90 -4.75 0.83
N LEU A 81 9.63 -3.64 0.81
CA LEU A 81 9.87 -2.84 2.01
C LEU A 81 8.61 -2.06 2.40
N ALA A 82 8.19 -2.24 3.66
CA ALA A 82 7.03 -1.59 4.25
C ALA A 82 7.32 -1.05 5.65
N THR A 83 6.50 -0.09 6.07
CA THR A 83 6.39 0.33 7.46
C THR A 83 5.20 -0.40 8.08
N LEU A 84 5.44 -1.12 9.18
CA LEU A 84 4.38 -1.78 9.93
C LEU A 84 3.81 -0.81 10.98
N THR A 85 2.49 -0.63 10.98
CA THR A 85 1.75 0.06 12.03
C THR A 85 0.89 -0.94 12.81
N LEU A 86 0.34 -0.49 13.94
CA LEU A 86 -0.56 -1.29 14.75
C LEU A 86 -1.94 -0.69 14.74
N ASN A 87 -2.93 -1.56 14.58
CA ASN A 87 -4.33 -1.21 14.62
C ASN A 87 -5.15 -2.31 15.32
N SER A 88 -6.35 -1.95 15.78
CA SER A 88 -7.37 -2.89 16.23
C SER A 88 -8.50 -2.92 15.21
N PHE A 89 -8.74 -4.08 14.61
CA PHE A 89 -9.82 -4.32 13.65
C PHE A 89 -11.12 -4.75 14.34
N ALA A 90 -11.17 -4.67 15.68
CA ALA A 90 -12.32 -5.09 16.46
C ALA A 90 -13.44 -4.05 16.36
N GLU A 91 -14.68 -4.48 16.61
CA GLU A 91 -15.81 -3.57 16.70
C GLU A 91 -15.58 -2.57 17.85
N GLY A 92 -15.65 -1.27 17.55
CA GLY A 92 -15.33 -0.19 18.50
C GLY A 92 -13.84 -0.07 18.83
N GLY A 93 -12.96 -0.71 18.06
CA GLY A 93 -11.51 -0.48 18.09
C GLY A 93 -11.08 0.73 17.27
N ASP A 94 -9.77 0.94 17.17
CA ASP A 94 -9.16 2.09 16.49
C ASP A 94 -9.34 2.04 14.95
N GLY A 95 -9.62 0.86 14.38
CA GLY A 95 -9.79 0.67 12.93
C GLY A 95 -11.09 1.23 12.34
N GLY A 96 -11.93 1.86 13.16
CA GLY A 96 -13.15 2.52 12.70
C GLY A 96 -14.21 1.53 12.21
N GLY A 97 -14.45 1.54 10.89
CA GLY A 97 -15.52 0.77 10.23
C GLY A 97 -15.22 -0.72 10.09
N ALA A 98 -16.18 -1.44 9.51
CA ALA A 98 -16.00 -2.85 9.17
C ALA A 98 -15.05 -3.01 7.96
N SER A 99 -14.27 -4.09 7.93
CA SER A 99 -13.16 -4.22 6.97
C SER A 99 -13.61 -4.26 5.50
N ALA A 100 -12.87 -3.59 4.62
CA ALA A 100 -13.21 -3.45 3.20
C ALA A 100 -13.32 -4.79 2.45
N CYS A 101 -12.54 -5.81 2.83
CA CYS A 101 -12.60 -7.11 2.15
C CYS A 101 -13.84 -7.94 2.45
N THR A 102 -14.42 -7.80 3.65
CA THR A 102 -15.46 -8.75 4.12
C THR A 102 -16.68 -8.10 4.75
N GLY A 103 -16.62 -6.80 5.04
CA GLY A 103 -17.64 -6.10 5.80
C GLY A 103 -17.78 -6.61 7.24
N ARG A 104 -16.68 -7.07 7.85
CA ARG A 104 -16.67 -7.63 9.21
C ARG A 104 -15.54 -7.04 10.05
N PHE A 105 -15.70 -7.15 11.36
CA PHE A 105 -14.66 -6.87 12.34
C PHE A 105 -13.85 -8.13 12.66
N TYR A 106 -12.61 -7.94 13.13
CA TYR A 106 -11.69 -9.00 13.52
C TYR A 106 -11.14 -8.73 14.92
N GLY A 107 -11.13 -9.74 15.78
CA GLY A 107 -10.56 -9.61 17.13
C GLY A 107 -9.03 -9.39 17.10
N ASP A 108 -8.49 -8.72 18.12
CA ASP A 108 -7.05 -8.44 18.29
C ASP A 108 -6.17 -9.71 18.36
N ASP A 109 -6.76 -10.90 18.51
CA ASP A 109 -6.05 -12.17 18.49
C ASP A 109 -5.98 -12.82 17.09
N GLN A 110 -6.71 -12.29 16.11
CA GLN A 110 -6.68 -12.73 14.72
C GLN A 110 -5.58 -11.99 13.94
N MET A 111 -4.75 -12.74 13.22
CA MET A 111 -3.64 -12.20 12.43
C MET A 111 -4.15 -11.65 11.10
N VAL A 112 -4.64 -10.41 11.13
CA VAL A 112 -5.11 -9.66 9.97
C VAL A 112 -4.34 -8.36 9.76
N VAL A 113 -4.37 -7.85 8.54
CA VAL A 113 -3.76 -6.58 8.15
C VAL A 113 -4.63 -5.78 7.18
N ALA A 114 -4.41 -4.46 7.19
CA ALA A 114 -4.75 -3.55 6.10
C ALA A 114 -3.50 -3.24 5.27
N LEU A 115 -3.69 -2.97 3.97
CA LEU A 115 -2.62 -2.54 3.07
C LEU A 115 -2.93 -1.14 2.53
N SER A 116 -1.90 -0.31 2.36
CA SER A 116 -2.04 0.96 1.62
C SER A 116 -2.74 0.75 0.27
N THR A 117 -3.54 1.72 -0.16
CA THR A 117 -4.41 1.64 -1.35
C THR A 117 -3.77 0.99 -2.58
N GLY A 118 -2.55 1.39 -2.95
CA GLY A 118 -1.88 0.80 -4.11
C GLY A 118 -1.52 -0.68 -3.95
N TRP A 119 -1.17 -1.12 -2.73
CA TRP A 119 -0.96 -2.53 -2.40
C TRP A 119 -2.28 -3.28 -2.13
N TYR A 120 -3.32 -2.62 -1.66
CA TYR A 120 -4.65 -3.20 -1.59
C TYR A 120 -5.17 -3.57 -2.99
N GLY A 121 -4.94 -2.67 -3.96
CA GLY A 121 -5.15 -2.91 -5.38
C GLY A 121 -6.60 -3.26 -5.69
N GLY A 122 -7.54 -2.46 -5.17
CA GLY A 122 -8.98 -2.68 -5.32
C GLY A 122 -9.47 -4.03 -4.80
N GLY A 123 -8.86 -4.54 -3.72
CA GLY A 123 -9.21 -5.81 -3.11
C GLY A 123 -8.62 -7.05 -3.81
N SER A 124 -7.73 -6.88 -4.79
CA SER A 124 -7.04 -8.01 -5.47
C SER A 124 -6.29 -8.95 -4.52
N ARG A 125 -5.95 -8.48 -3.31
CA ARG A 125 -5.29 -9.25 -2.24
C ARG A 125 -6.22 -9.68 -1.11
N CYS A 126 -7.51 -9.32 -1.16
CA CYS A 126 -8.44 -9.65 -0.09
C CYS A 126 -8.47 -11.15 0.23
N THR A 127 -8.45 -11.45 1.52
CA THR A 127 -8.45 -12.82 2.09
C THR A 127 -7.22 -13.67 1.73
N LYS A 128 -6.23 -13.10 1.03
CA LYS A 128 -4.95 -13.75 0.79
C LYS A 128 -4.01 -13.51 1.95
N ASN A 129 -3.06 -14.42 2.12
CA ASN A 129 -2.04 -14.32 3.15
C ASN A 129 -0.79 -13.64 2.63
N ILE A 130 -0.22 -12.77 3.46
CA ILE A 130 1.13 -12.22 3.26
C ILE A 130 2.04 -12.67 4.39
N VAL A 131 3.33 -12.73 4.11
CA VAL A 131 4.36 -13.00 5.12
C VAL A 131 5.08 -11.70 5.44
N ILE A 132 5.03 -11.29 6.70
CA ILE A 132 5.64 -10.07 7.22
C ILE A 132 6.89 -10.45 8.00
N THR A 133 8.05 -10.04 7.49
CA THR A 133 9.36 -10.37 8.07
C THR A 133 10.01 -9.11 8.63
N ALA A 134 10.34 -9.11 9.93
CA ALA A 134 11.03 -8.01 10.58
C ALA A 134 12.51 -7.97 10.15
N ALA A 135 12.95 -6.90 9.47
CA ALA A 135 14.32 -6.83 8.97
C ALA A 135 15.39 -6.87 10.07
N SER A 136 15.06 -6.39 11.28
CA SER A 136 15.99 -6.35 12.43
C SER A 136 16.26 -7.73 13.04
N THR A 137 15.31 -8.66 12.95
CA THR A 137 15.38 -9.96 13.64
C THR A 137 15.26 -11.17 12.72
N GLY A 138 14.85 -10.97 11.46
CA GLY A 138 14.56 -12.05 10.50
C GLY A 138 13.32 -12.87 10.85
N LYS A 139 12.56 -12.49 11.89
CA LYS A 139 11.36 -13.21 12.32
C LYS A 139 10.19 -12.87 11.42
N SER A 140 9.43 -13.90 11.05
CA SER A 140 8.28 -13.78 10.15
C SER A 140 6.98 -14.17 10.83
N ALA A 141 5.88 -13.60 10.37
CA ALA A 141 4.53 -14.05 10.69
C ALA A 141 3.63 -13.93 9.46
N THR A 142 2.68 -14.84 9.35
CA THR A 142 1.66 -14.84 8.29
C THR A 142 0.42 -14.12 8.79
N ALA A 143 -0.14 -13.25 7.95
CA ALA A 143 -1.39 -12.55 8.24
C ALA A 143 -2.25 -12.44 6.99
N MET A 144 -3.56 -12.44 7.19
CA MET A 144 -4.56 -12.31 6.13
C MET A 144 -4.85 -10.84 5.85
N VAL A 145 -4.88 -10.45 4.57
CA VAL A 145 -5.32 -9.11 4.16
C VAL A 145 -6.83 -9.03 4.34
N ALA A 146 -7.26 -8.19 5.28
CA ALA A 146 -8.66 -8.00 5.65
C ALA A 146 -9.20 -6.63 5.22
N ASP A 147 -8.33 -5.65 5.00
CA ASP A 147 -8.74 -4.26 4.86
C ASP A 147 -7.83 -3.42 3.97
N GLU A 148 -8.29 -2.20 3.69
CA GLU A 148 -7.53 -1.14 3.05
C GLU A 148 -7.10 -0.11 4.11
N CYS A 149 -5.85 0.34 4.04
CA CYS A 149 -5.38 1.53 4.72
C CYS A 149 -5.46 2.68 3.71
N ASP A 150 -6.55 3.43 3.72
CA ASP A 150 -6.88 4.38 2.66
C ASP A 150 -5.87 5.53 2.63
N SER A 151 -5.11 5.62 1.53
CA SER A 151 -4.14 6.70 1.30
C SER A 151 -4.67 7.81 0.39
N THR A 152 -5.93 7.73 -0.04
CA THR A 152 -6.56 8.65 -1.01
C THR A 152 -7.33 9.77 -0.34
N THR A 153 -7.84 9.55 0.87
CA THR A 153 -8.63 10.52 1.63
C THR A 153 -8.34 10.45 3.13
N GLY A 154 -8.92 11.37 3.90
CA GLY A 154 -8.75 11.53 5.34
C GLY A 154 -9.13 12.95 5.77
N CYS A 155 -8.82 13.31 7.01
CA CYS A 155 -9.09 14.63 7.59
C CYS A 155 -10.56 15.08 7.45
N ASP A 156 -11.49 14.14 7.47
CA ASP A 156 -12.93 14.36 7.36
C ASP A 156 -13.68 13.56 8.44
N GLU A 157 -15.00 13.73 8.51
CA GLU A 157 -15.83 13.08 9.53
C GLU A 157 -15.86 11.55 9.39
N GLU A 158 -15.81 11.01 8.17
CA GLU A 158 -15.81 9.56 7.91
C GLU A 158 -14.56 8.89 8.46
N HIS A 159 -13.43 9.61 8.44
CA HIS A 159 -12.13 9.15 8.93
C HIS A 159 -11.80 9.67 10.33
N ASN A 160 -12.79 10.12 11.12
CA ASN A 160 -12.59 10.69 12.46
C ASN A 160 -11.54 11.83 12.51
N PHE A 161 -11.37 12.55 11.40
CA PHE A 161 -10.37 13.60 11.20
C PHE A 161 -8.92 13.11 11.36
N GLU A 162 -8.67 11.81 11.15
CA GLU A 162 -7.34 11.22 11.04
C GLU A 162 -6.73 11.45 9.65
N PRO A 163 -5.39 11.56 9.52
CA PRO A 163 -4.75 11.82 8.23
C PRO A 163 -4.85 10.62 7.29
N PRO A 164 -4.73 10.86 5.97
CA PRO A 164 -4.60 9.78 5.00
C PRO A 164 -3.46 8.83 5.37
N CYS A 165 -3.68 7.55 5.12
CA CYS A 165 -2.64 6.54 5.28
C CYS A 165 -1.44 6.86 4.37
N ARG A 166 -0.23 6.47 4.77
CA ARG A 166 0.93 6.53 3.87
C ARG A 166 0.82 5.41 2.83
N ASN A 167 1.54 5.55 1.73
CA ASN A 167 1.46 4.61 0.62
C ASN A 167 2.32 3.35 0.76
N ASN A 168 3.01 3.16 1.88
CA ASN A 168 3.93 2.04 2.12
C ASN A 168 3.68 1.35 3.47
N ILE A 169 2.42 1.33 3.90
CA ILE A 169 1.97 0.80 5.19
C ILE A 169 1.42 -0.62 5.05
N VAL A 170 1.83 -1.46 5.99
CA VAL A 170 1.07 -2.64 6.41
C VAL A 170 0.56 -2.34 7.80
N ASP A 171 -0.75 -2.25 7.96
CA ASP A 171 -1.35 -1.92 9.23
C ASP A 171 -1.89 -3.19 9.88
N ALA A 172 -1.25 -3.64 10.95
CA ALA A 172 -1.43 -4.99 11.46
C ALA A 172 -2.08 -5.02 12.84
N THR A 173 -2.81 -6.10 13.11
CA THR A 173 -3.33 -6.34 14.46
C THR A 173 -2.22 -6.33 15.52
N GLY A 174 -2.43 -5.53 16.56
CA GLY A 174 -1.53 -5.46 17.70
C GLY A 174 -1.83 -6.55 18.73
N ARG A 175 -1.03 -7.62 18.79
CA ARG A 175 -1.16 -8.65 19.83
C ARG A 175 -0.98 -8.06 21.24
N ARG A 176 -2.06 -7.65 21.91
CA ARG A 176 -2.09 -7.22 23.34
C ARG A 176 -1.98 -8.39 24.33
N ARG A 177 -1.24 -9.46 24.01
CA ARG A 177 -0.94 -10.52 24.98
C ARG A 177 0.44 -10.34 25.56
N SER A 178 0.45 -10.01 26.85
CA SER A 178 1.58 -10.00 27.79
C SER A 178 2.71 -10.93 27.34
N GLY A 179 3.72 -10.37 26.67
CA GLY A 179 4.98 -11.04 26.37
C GLY A 179 5.21 -11.58 24.96
N THR A 180 4.31 -11.42 23.99
CA THR A 180 4.59 -11.87 22.59
C THR A 180 4.49 -10.71 21.60
N ARG A 181 5.62 -10.04 21.35
CA ARG A 181 5.82 -9.13 20.21
C ARG A 181 5.65 -9.91 18.89
N TRP A 182 5.24 -9.23 17.81
CA TRP A 182 5.32 -9.77 16.44
C TRP A 182 6.67 -10.49 16.24
N GLY A 183 6.63 -11.78 15.90
CA GLY A 183 7.83 -12.62 15.74
C GLY A 183 8.42 -13.27 17.01
N SER A 184 7.83 -13.15 18.21
CA SER A 184 8.39 -13.83 19.40
C SER A 184 7.96 -15.29 19.50
N THR A 185 8.87 -16.23 19.23
CA THR A 185 8.70 -17.65 19.61
C THR A 185 8.58 -17.76 21.13
N ARG A 186 7.64 -18.59 21.59
CA ARG A 186 7.31 -18.83 22.99
C ARG A 186 8.54 -19.37 23.74
N THR A 187 9.28 -18.53 24.46
CA THR A 187 10.15 -19.02 25.54
C THR A 187 9.25 -19.35 26.72
N THR A 188 8.93 -20.64 26.86
CA THR A 188 8.46 -21.21 28.11
C THR A 188 9.56 -20.99 29.16
N ASP A 189 9.22 -20.20 30.18
CA ASP A 189 9.72 -20.23 31.56
C ASP A 189 10.09 -18.85 32.09
N ARG A 190 9.19 -18.27 32.91
CA ARG A 190 9.59 -17.61 34.16
C ARG A 190 8.39 -17.44 35.11
N PRO A 191 8.63 -17.50 36.44
CA PRO A 191 7.60 -17.78 37.43
C PRO A 191 6.74 -16.56 37.75
N ARG A 192 5.47 -16.84 38.12
CA ARG A 192 4.49 -15.87 38.59
C ARG A 192 5.02 -15.10 39.81
N SER A 193 5.10 -13.78 39.70
CA SER A 193 5.12 -12.88 40.85
C SER A 193 4.14 -11.72 40.68
N ARG A 194 3.72 -11.20 41.83
CA ARG A 194 2.43 -10.58 42.17
C ARG A 194 2.13 -9.25 41.46
N GLY A 195 0.85 -9.10 41.06
CA GLY A 195 0.00 -7.90 41.03
C GLY A 195 0.51 -6.62 40.33
N PRO A 196 -0.19 -6.07 39.33
CA PRO A 196 0.21 -4.81 38.70
C PRO A 196 -0.11 -3.60 39.61
N THR A 197 0.87 -2.71 39.79
CA THR A 197 0.68 -1.37 40.38
C THR A 197 0.43 -0.35 39.27
N ARG A 198 -0.37 0.70 39.52
CA ARG A 198 -0.70 1.77 38.56
C ARG A 198 0.53 2.47 37.93
N GLU A 199 1.66 2.48 38.62
CA GLU A 199 2.92 3.03 38.09
C GLU A 199 3.59 2.09 37.06
N TYR A 200 3.36 0.77 37.17
CA TYR A 200 3.78 -0.21 36.17
C TYR A 200 3.01 -0.02 34.86
N ASP A 201 1.73 0.33 34.91
CA ASP A 201 0.90 0.58 33.72
C ASP A 201 1.40 1.79 32.92
N GLN A 202 1.76 2.90 33.59
CA GLN A 202 2.30 4.09 32.91
C GLN A 202 3.68 3.83 32.30
N ARG A 203 4.56 3.10 32.99
CA ARG A 203 5.87 2.70 32.44
C ARG A 203 5.75 1.64 31.34
N ALA A 204 4.73 0.79 31.40
CA ALA A 204 4.42 -0.16 30.34
C ALA A 204 3.86 0.54 29.09
N HIS A 205 3.05 1.59 29.23
CA HIS A 205 2.65 2.45 28.10
C HIS A 205 3.86 3.17 27.48
N ALA A 206 4.79 3.68 28.29
CA ALA A 206 6.00 4.35 27.80
C ALA A 206 7.01 3.41 27.08
N ARG A 207 6.95 2.09 27.33
CA ARG A 207 7.83 1.08 26.72
C ARG A 207 7.25 0.39 25.47
N ARG A 208 6.05 0.75 25.04
CA ARG A 208 5.33 0.16 23.88
C ARG A 208 5.74 0.77 22.54
N ARG A 209 7.04 0.94 22.31
CA ARG A 209 7.52 1.28 20.98
C ARG A 209 7.73 -0.02 20.21
N ILE A 210 6.77 -0.39 19.37
CA ILE A 210 7.17 -0.95 18.08
C ILE A 210 8.02 0.14 17.46
N CYS A 211 9.23 -0.22 17.04
CA CYS A 211 10.10 0.70 16.34
C CYS A 211 9.31 1.19 15.12
N LYS A 212 8.82 2.45 15.15
CA LYS A 212 8.19 3.18 14.03
C LYS A 212 9.08 3.21 12.76
N TYR A 213 10.24 2.55 12.80
CA TYR A 213 11.34 2.54 11.86
C TYR A 213 11.92 1.14 11.57
N GLU A 214 11.34 0.05 12.10
CA GLU A 214 11.72 -1.28 11.62
C GLU A 214 11.12 -1.45 10.22
N HIS A 215 11.99 -1.58 9.22
CA HIS A 215 11.56 -1.94 7.88
C HIS A 215 11.09 -3.40 7.92
N TYR A 216 9.95 -3.67 7.30
CA TYR A 216 9.45 -5.03 7.14
C TYR A 216 9.54 -5.42 5.68
N ALA A 217 9.89 -6.68 5.42
CA ALA A 217 9.77 -7.28 4.12
C ALA A 217 8.43 -8.01 4.03
N VAL A 218 7.66 -7.68 3.01
CA VAL A 218 6.40 -8.36 2.67
C VAL A 218 6.63 -9.21 1.44
N SER A 219 6.36 -10.51 1.56
CA SER A 219 6.32 -11.43 0.42
C SER A 219 4.90 -11.97 0.25
N ASP A 220 4.42 -11.99 -0.99
CA ASP A 220 3.19 -12.70 -1.34
C ASP A 220 3.40 -14.20 -1.03
N GLY A 221 2.63 -14.74 -0.09
CA GLY A 221 2.64 -16.16 0.22
C GLY A 221 1.72 -16.88 -0.75
N TRP A 222 2.25 -17.32 -1.89
CA TRP A 222 1.53 -18.17 -2.85
C TRP A 222 1.29 -19.56 -2.29
#